data_AF-A0A7W0RQU0-F1
#
_entry.id   AF-A0A7W0RQU0-F1
#
_cell.length_a   1.000
_cell.length_b   1.000
_cell.length_c   1.000
_cell.angle_alpha   90.00
_cell.angle_beta   90.00
_cell.angle_gamma   90.00
#
_symmetry.space_group_name_H-M   'P 1'
#
loop_
_entity.id
_entity.type
_entity.pdbx_description
1 polymer ?
#
loop_
_entity_poly.entity_id
_entity_poly.type
_entity_poly.pdbx_seq_one_letter_code
_entity_poly.pdbx_strand_id
1 'polypeptide(L)'
;MNGRHHQQQPRPGFFRKKIICPSAASLLAYTGDVLAGLALRRVRLHLAQCDFCRAEADLLSRHPPQPDECSAPAIMPLAMRLFAQQRLRDLRRTRRAA
;
A
#
# COMPACT_ATOMS: atom_id res chain seq x y z
N MET A 1 26.13 17.17 14.51
CA MET A 1 25.32 17.01 13.28
C MET A 1 24.04 16.28 13.67
N ASN A 2 22.96 17.01 13.95
CA ASN A 2 21.74 16.42 14.52
C ASN A 2 20.79 15.99 13.40
N GLY A 3 20.72 14.67 13.15
CA GLY A 3 19.76 14.05 12.26
C GLY A 3 18.34 14.16 12.83
N ARG A 4 17.54 15.06 12.26
CA ARG A 4 16.11 15.17 12.57
C ARG A 4 15.38 13.99 11.94
N HIS A 5 15.27 12.88 12.67
CA HIS A 5 14.23 11.89 12.42
C HIS A 5 12.88 12.59 12.57
N HIS A 6 12.27 12.97 11.44
CA HIS A 6 10.88 13.44 11.41
C HIS A 6 10.00 12.25 11.77
N GLN A 7 9.75 12.11 13.07
CA GLN A 7 8.74 11.23 13.61
C GLN A 7 7.38 11.83 13.17
N GLN A 8 6.90 11.39 12.01
CA GLN A 8 5.60 11.78 11.48
C GLN A 8 4.53 11.22 12.43
N GLN A 9 3.98 12.10 13.26
CA GLN A 9 2.82 11.79 14.08
C GLN A 9 1.62 11.58 13.14
N PRO A 10 0.97 10.40 13.15
CA PRO A 10 -0.20 10.16 12.31
C PRO A 10 -1.35 11.04 12.81
N ARG A 11 -1.96 11.81 11.91
CA ARG A 11 -3.17 12.56 12.25
C ARG A 11 -4.35 11.59 12.39
N PRO A 12 -5.36 11.89 13.22
CA PRO A 12 -6.50 11.00 13.44
C PRO A 12 -7.37 10.91 12.18
N GLY A 13 -7.01 9.94 11.34
CA GLY A 13 -7.72 9.48 10.17
C GLY A 13 -7.26 8.05 9.90
N PHE A 14 -8.20 7.16 9.59
CA PHE A 14 -7.87 5.75 9.36
C PHE A 14 -6.76 5.63 8.31
N PHE A 15 -5.60 5.07 8.69
CA PHE A 15 -4.50 4.71 7.80
C PHE A 15 -4.96 3.58 6.88
N ARG A 16 -5.69 3.94 5.84
CA ARG A 16 -6.36 3.01 4.94
C ARG A 16 -6.45 3.61 3.54
N LYS A 17 -6.22 2.77 2.54
CA LYS A 17 -6.50 3.11 1.14
C LYS A 17 -7.99 3.41 0.95
N LYS A 18 -8.29 4.53 0.31
CA LYS A 18 -9.63 4.97 -0.07
C LYS A 18 -9.83 4.81 -1.58
N ILE A 19 -11.08 4.86 -2.04
CA ILE A 19 -11.41 4.79 -3.47
C ILE A 19 -10.74 5.93 -4.27
N ILE A 20 -10.56 7.09 -3.62
CA ILE A 20 -9.90 8.26 -4.22
C ILE A 20 -8.36 8.18 -4.24
N CYS A 21 -7.77 7.14 -3.63
CA CYS A 21 -6.33 6.98 -3.59
C CYS A 21 -5.79 6.60 -4.97
N PRO A 22 -4.59 7.09 -5.35
CA PRO A 22 -3.93 6.65 -6.57
C PRO A 22 -3.64 5.14 -6.52
N SER A 23 -3.57 4.53 -7.70
CA SER A 23 -3.12 3.15 -7.84
C SER A 23 -1.63 3.02 -7.49
N ALA A 24 -1.20 1.82 -7.13
CA ALA A 24 0.23 1.55 -6.90
C ALA A 24 1.07 1.84 -8.16
N ALA A 25 0.54 1.53 -9.35
CA ALA A 25 1.19 1.86 -10.62
C ALA A 25 1.36 3.37 -10.83
N SER A 26 0.36 4.19 -10.45
CA SER A 26 0.49 5.65 -10.50
C SER A 26 1.51 6.19 -9.49
N LEU A 27 1.60 5.60 -8.30
CA LEU A 27 2.62 5.97 -7.32
C LEU A 27 4.03 5.56 -7.78
N LEU A 28 4.19 4.40 -8.40
CA LEU A 28 5.44 3.97 -9.01
C LEU A 28 5.91 4.92 -10.12
N ALA A 29 5.01 5.28 -11.02
CA ALA A 29 5.29 6.26 -12.07
C ALA A 29 5.63 7.66 -11.49
N TYR A 30 5.08 7.99 -10.32
CA TYR A 30 5.37 9.24 -9.61
C TYR A 30 6.77 9.21 -8.99
N THR A 31 7.13 8.12 -8.31
CA THR A 31 8.44 7.97 -7.68
C THR A 31 9.58 7.79 -8.69
N GLY A 32 9.28 7.29 -9.89
CA GLY A 32 10.23 7.16 -11.00
C GLY A 32 10.30 8.38 -11.93
N ASP A 33 9.69 9.52 -11.56
CA ASP A 33 9.64 10.75 -12.37
C ASP A 33 9.08 10.58 -13.80
N VAL A 34 8.26 9.55 -14.03
CA VAL A 34 7.62 9.25 -15.32
C VAL A 34 6.34 10.07 -15.53
N LEU A 35 5.71 10.52 -14.45
CA LEU A 35 4.46 11.28 -14.47
C LEU A 35 4.66 12.75 -14.87
N ALA A 36 3.83 13.25 -15.79
CA ALA A 36 3.83 14.65 -16.22
C ALA A 36 2.45 15.32 -16.12
N GLY A 37 2.46 16.66 -16.18
CA GLY A 37 1.26 17.49 -16.32
C GLY A 37 0.22 17.31 -15.22
N LEU A 38 -1.05 17.14 -15.62
CA LEU A 38 -2.18 17.04 -14.69
C LEU A 38 -2.09 15.82 -13.77
N ALA A 39 -1.55 14.71 -14.25
CA ALA A 39 -1.46 13.48 -13.48
C ALA A 39 -0.44 13.62 -12.34
N LEU A 40 0.73 14.22 -12.61
CA LEU A 40 1.71 14.59 -11.59
C LEU A 40 1.10 15.50 -10.51
N ARG A 41 0.40 16.55 -10.93
CA ARG A 41 -0.24 17.51 -10.02
C ARG A 41 -1.29 16.84 -9.13
N ARG A 42 -2.10 15.94 -9.70
CA ARG A 42 -3.13 15.19 -8.96
C ARG A 42 -2.53 14.28 -7.90
N VAL A 43 -1.48 13.53 -8.24
CA VAL A 43 -0.80 12.65 -7.27
C VAL A 43 -0.15 13.49 -6.17
N ARG A 44 0.57 14.56 -6.53
CA ARG A 44 1.21 15.45 -5.55
C ARG A 44 0.21 16.08 -4.57
N LEU A 45 -0.95 16.52 -5.06
CA LEU A 45 -2.03 17.05 -4.21
C LEU A 45 -2.58 15.98 -3.27
N HIS A 46 -2.76 14.75 -3.75
CA HIS A 46 -3.22 13.64 -2.92
C HIS A 46 -2.22 13.29 -1.80
N LEU A 47 -0.92 13.22 -2.12
CA LEU A 47 0.14 12.94 -1.14
C LEU A 47 0.26 14.02 -0.05
N ALA A 48 -0.19 15.25 -0.33
CA ALA A 48 -0.27 16.31 0.66
C ALA A 48 -1.33 16.04 1.75
N GLN A 49 -2.33 15.19 1.47
CA GLN A 49 -3.53 15.00 2.30
C GLN A 49 -3.76 13.55 2.75
N CYS A 50 -2.97 12.60 2.25
CA CYS A 50 -3.14 11.17 2.55
C CYS A 50 -1.86 10.56 3.11
N ASP A 51 -1.86 10.31 4.42
CA ASP A 51 -0.73 9.69 5.13
C ASP A 51 -0.43 8.27 4.60
N PHE A 52 -1.47 7.51 4.23
CA PHE A 52 -1.31 6.17 3.65
C PHE A 52 -0.52 6.21 2.33
N CYS A 53 -0.95 7.02 1.37
CA CYS A 53 -0.29 7.08 0.06
C CYS A 53 1.08 7.78 0.13
N ARG A 54 1.29 8.68 1.10
CA ARG A 54 2.61 9.23 1.40
C ARG A 54 3.59 8.15 1.87
N ALA A 55 3.17 7.34 2.84
CA ALA A 55 3.98 6.22 3.30
C ALA A 55 4.22 5.19 2.18
N GLU A 56 3.22 4.91 1.33
CA GLU A 56 3.37 4.04 0.16
C GLU A 56 4.38 4.61 -0.84
N ALA A 57 4.35 5.91 -1.15
CA ALA A 57 5.33 6.55 -2.04
C ALA A 57 6.75 6.54 -1.43
N ASP A 58 6.89 6.80 -0.13
CA ASP A 58 8.17 6.73 0.57
C ASP A 58 8.74 5.30 0.54
N LEU A 59 7.89 4.28 0.71
CA LEU A 59 8.29 2.87 0.59
C LEU A 59 8.80 2.56 -0.83
N LEU A 60 8.04 2.95 -1.86
CA LEU A 60 8.37 2.66 -3.26
C LEU A 60 9.62 3.40 -3.75
N SER A 61 9.86 4.63 -3.27
CA SER A 61 11.09 5.36 -3.59
C SER A 61 12.35 4.74 -2.95
N ARG A 62 12.22 4.17 -1.75
CA ARG A 62 13.32 3.49 -1.05
C ARG A 62 13.57 2.07 -1.57
N HIS A 63 12.50 1.40 -1.99
CA HIS A 63 12.52 0.02 -2.45
C HIS A 63 11.83 -0.07 -3.82
N PRO A 64 12.47 0.44 -4.89
CA PRO A 64 11.91 0.36 -6.22
C PRO A 64 11.77 -1.12 -6.63
N PRO A 65 10.65 -1.50 -7.29
CA PRO A 65 10.44 -2.87 -7.73
C PRO A 65 11.56 -3.29 -8.65
N GLN A 66 12.27 -4.36 -8.29
CA GLN A 66 13.32 -4.92 -9.12
C GLN A 66 12.68 -5.73 -10.26
N PRO A 67 13.11 -5.54 -11.52
CA PRO A 67 12.53 -6.26 -12.65
C PRO A 67 12.87 -7.77 -12.67
N ASP A 68 13.82 -8.23 -11.86
CA ASP A 68 14.48 -9.54 -12.06
C ASP A 68 14.43 -10.52 -10.87
N GLU A 69 13.75 -10.20 -9.78
CA GLU A 69 13.51 -11.21 -8.76
C GLU A 69 12.32 -12.06 -9.17
N CYS A 70 12.64 -13.20 -9.81
CA CYS A 70 11.78 -14.31 -10.17
C CYS A 70 10.61 -14.45 -9.17
N SER A 71 9.54 -13.70 -9.39
CA SER A 71 8.34 -13.73 -8.57
C SER A 71 7.52 -14.91 -9.03
N ALA A 72 8.10 -16.11 -8.93
CA ALA A 72 7.31 -17.32 -8.91
C ALA A 72 6.25 -17.08 -7.83
N PRO A 73 4.96 -17.19 -8.16
CA PRO A 73 3.93 -16.97 -7.16
C PRO A 73 4.24 -17.87 -5.98
N ALA A 74 4.41 -17.26 -4.80
CA ALA A 74 4.77 -18.00 -3.61
C ALA A 74 3.79 -19.19 -3.47
N ILE A 75 4.32 -20.42 -3.55
CA ILE A 75 3.50 -21.62 -3.44
C ILE A 75 3.00 -21.66 -2.01
N MET A 76 1.75 -21.27 -1.80
CA MET A 76 1.13 -21.37 -0.48
C MET A 76 1.02 -22.86 -0.10
N PRO A 77 1.66 -23.31 1.00
CA PRO A 77 1.55 -24.69 1.44
C PRO A 77 0.09 -25.10 1.65
N LEU A 78 -0.26 -26.34 1.29
CA LEU A 78 -1.63 -26.81 1.33
C LEU A 78 -2.26 -26.65 2.73
N ALA A 79 -1.50 -26.96 3.78
CA ALA A 79 -1.97 -26.80 5.17
C ALA A 79 -2.36 -25.36 5.50
N MET A 80 -1.57 -24.37 5.05
CA MET A 80 -1.89 -22.95 5.24
C MET A 80 -3.15 -22.55 4.48
N ARG A 81 -3.31 -23.06 3.24
CA ARG A 81 -4.52 -22.81 2.45
C ARG A 81 -5.77 -23.37 3.12
N LEU A 82 -5.71 -24.62 3.58
CA LEU A 82 -6.83 -25.28 4.27
C LEU A 82 -7.19 -24.54 5.56
N PHE A 83 -6.19 -24.17 6.36
CA PHE A 83 -6.40 -23.38 7.57
C PHE A 83 -7.09 -22.04 7.28
N ALA A 84 -6.58 -21.28 6.30
CA ALA A 84 -7.17 -20.00 5.91
C ALA A 84 -8.62 -20.14 5.43
N GLN A 85 -8.90 -21.17 4.62
CA GLN A 85 -10.26 -21.46 4.14
C GLN A 85 -11.22 -21.81 5.27
N GLN A 86 -10.79 -22.65 6.22
CA GLN A 86 -11.59 -22.99 7.39
C GLN A 86 -11.89 -21.75 8.23
N ARG A 87 -10.85 -20.94 8.53
CA ARG A 87 -11.02 -19.71 9.30
C ARG A 87 -12.01 -18.74 8.65
N LEU A 88 -11.97 -18.60 7.33
CA LEU A 88 -12.91 -17.76 6.58
C LEU A 88 -14.36 -18.28 6.65
N ARG A 89 -14.56 -19.60 6.61
CA ARG A 89 -15.89 -20.21 6.78
C ARG A 89 -16.45 -19.90 8.16
N ASP A 90 -15.64 -20.03 9.21
CA ASP A 90 -16.06 -19.76 10.58
C ASP A 90 -16.44 -18.28 10.78
N LEU A 91 -15.62 -17.36 10.27
CA LEU A 91 -15.93 -15.93 10.32
C LEU A 91 -17.24 -15.58 9.60
N ARG A 92 -17.53 -16.23 8.46
CA ARG A 92 -18.80 -16.04 7.76
C ARG A 92 -20.00 -16.57 8.54
N ARG A 93 -19.83 -17.67 9.28
CA ARG A 93 -20.89 -18.21 10.15
C ARG A 93 -21.17 -17.27 11.33
N THR A 94 -20.12 -16.81 12.02
CA THR A 94 -20.27 -15.88 13.15
C THR A 94 -20.94 -14.56 12.75
N ARG A 95 -20.61 -13.99 11.59
CA ARG A 95 -21.24 -12.76 11.07
C ARG A 95 -22.68 -12.91 10.62
N ARG A 96 -23.15 -14.13 10.36
CA ARG A 96 -24.56 -14.39 9.97
C ARG A 96 -25.45 -14.71 11.18
N ALA A 97 -24.84 -15.03 12.32
CA ALA A 97 -25.53 -15.33 13.57
C ALA A 97 -25.66 -14.10 14.49
N ALA A 98 -25.06 -12.97 14.10
CA ALA A 98 -25.18 -11.65 14.73
C ALA A 98 -26.00 -10.74 13.82
#